data_AF-A0A521I3N4-F1
#
_entry.id   AF-A0A521I3N4-F1
#
_cell.length_a   1.000
_cell.length_b   1.000
_cell.length_c   1.000
_cell.angle_alpha   90.00
_cell.angle_beta   90.00
_cell.angle_gamma   90.00
#
_symmetry.space_group_name_H-M   'P 1'
#
loop_
_entity.id
_entity.type
_entity.pdbx_description
1 polymer ?
#
loop_
_entity_poly.entity_id
_entity_poly.type
_entity_poly.pdbx_seq_one_letter_code
_entity_poly.pdbx_strand_id
1 'polypeptide(L)'
;MNSTKARATRTPKKKRATRERQTIYTVRNANGKQTSRPARAKKLVVEMYGGERYEYYPLGKYVVAAPGVCGGQLTFKYTRIRVNFILHLLASGRSIPDLVESYHQSNLTQEAIQEAIDLARKALNSSRPATGLTV
;
A
#
# COMPACT_ATOMS: atom_id res chain seq x y z
N MET A 1 -51.73 -44.42 -10.32
CA MET A 1 -50.58 -44.55 -11.24
C MET A 1 -50.06 -43.18 -11.62
N ASN A 2 -48.88 -42.87 -11.09
CA ASN A 2 -47.84 -41.90 -11.49
C ASN A 2 -48.25 -40.58 -12.18
N SER A 3 -48.20 -39.48 -11.42
CA SER A 3 -48.01 -38.12 -11.95
C SER A 3 -46.62 -37.63 -11.55
N THR A 4 -45.77 -37.47 -12.56
CA THR A 4 -44.38 -37.01 -12.50
C THR A 4 -44.36 -35.51 -12.17
N LYS A 5 -43.89 -35.13 -10.98
CA LYS A 5 -43.61 -33.71 -10.66
C LYS A 5 -42.16 -33.36 -11.02
N ALA A 6 -42.02 -32.40 -11.92
CA ALA A 6 -40.75 -31.84 -12.36
C ALA A 6 -39.99 -31.16 -11.21
N ARG A 7 -38.69 -31.42 -11.14
CA ARG A 7 -37.73 -30.88 -10.18
C ARG A 7 -37.36 -29.45 -10.56
N ALA A 8 -37.87 -28.47 -9.81
CA ALA A 8 -37.49 -27.06 -9.95
C ALA A 8 -36.00 -26.88 -9.59
N THR A 9 -35.22 -26.36 -10.53
CA THR A 9 -33.81 -26.01 -10.35
C THR A 9 -33.70 -24.71 -9.53
N ARG A 10 -33.10 -24.80 -8.34
CA ARG A 10 -32.80 -23.63 -7.49
C ARG A 10 -31.58 -22.91 -8.05
N THR A 11 -31.78 -21.75 -8.66
CA THR A 11 -30.72 -20.80 -9.01
C THR A 11 -30.03 -20.28 -7.74
N PRO A 12 -28.69 -20.17 -7.70
CA PRO A 12 -27.99 -19.68 -6.52
C PRO A 12 -28.20 -18.18 -6.33
N LYS A 13 -28.67 -17.79 -5.14
CA LYS A 13 -28.80 -16.39 -4.67
C LYS A 13 -27.47 -15.67 -4.84
N LYS A 14 -27.43 -14.61 -5.66
CA LYS A 14 -26.31 -13.66 -5.75
C LYS A 14 -25.97 -13.14 -4.35
N LYS A 15 -24.77 -13.48 -3.85
CA LYS A 15 -24.24 -12.92 -2.60
C LYS A 15 -24.07 -11.41 -2.77
N ARG A 16 -24.76 -10.63 -1.92
CA ARG A 16 -24.66 -9.17 -1.86
C ARG A 16 -23.20 -8.77 -1.63
N ALA A 17 -22.63 -8.02 -2.57
CA ALA A 17 -21.34 -7.38 -2.41
C ALA A 17 -21.41 -6.39 -1.24
N THR A 18 -20.63 -6.66 -0.19
CA THR A 18 -20.46 -5.78 0.96
C THR A 18 -19.76 -4.51 0.48
N ARG A 19 -20.49 -3.41 0.38
CA ARG A 19 -19.92 -2.08 0.07
C ARG A 19 -18.95 -1.69 1.19
N GLU A 20 -17.66 -1.73 0.91
CA GLU A 20 -16.64 -1.12 1.77
C GLU A 20 -16.95 0.37 1.92
N ARG A 21 -17.28 0.76 3.15
CA ARG A 21 -17.51 2.17 3.52
C ARG A 21 -16.17 2.90 3.50
N GLN A 22 -15.85 3.54 2.38
CA GLN A 22 -14.78 4.54 2.34
C GLN A 22 -15.22 5.76 3.17
N THR A 23 -14.75 5.82 4.41
CA THR A 23 -15.12 6.89 5.35
C THR A 23 -14.04 7.97 5.27
N ILE A 24 -14.39 9.14 4.75
CA ILE A 24 -13.47 10.25 4.49
C ILE A 24 -13.40 11.13 5.75
N TYR A 25 -12.31 11.06 6.53
CA TYR A 25 -12.12 11.95 7.70
C TYR A 25 -11.10 13.07 7.45
N THR A 26 -11.39 14.29 7.91
CA THR A 26 -10.53 15.48 7.75
C THR A 26 -9.64 15.67 8.99
N VAL A 27 -8.36 16.00 8.80
CA VAL A 27 -7.41 16.27 9.90
C VAL A 27 -7.36 17.78 10.18
N ARG A 28 -7.51 18.17 11.46
CA ARG A 28 -7.22 19.52 11.96
C ARG A 28 -5.78 19.55 12.48
N ASN A 29 -4.95 20.47 12.00
CA ASN A 29 -3.59 20.64 12.52
C ASN A 29 -3.61 21.56 13.75
N ALA A 30 -2.90 21.18 14.81
CA ALA A 30 -2.94 21.81 16.13
C ALA A 30 -2.26 23.19 16.25
N ASN A 31 -1.53 23.66 15.23
CA ASN A 31 -0.84 24.94 15.27
C ASN A 31 -1.26 25.80 14.07
N GLY A 32 -2.06 26.84 14.32
CA GLY A 32 -2.66 27.74 13.32
C GLY A 32 -1.70 28.62 12.51
N LYS A 33 -0.51 28.13 12.11
CA LYS A 33 0.38 28.81 11.17
C LYS A 33 0.53 28.00 9.89
N GLN A 34 -0.24 28.44 8.90
CA GLN A 34 -0.30 27.93 7.54
C GLN A 34 0.93 28.44 6.76
N THR A 35 2.00 27.65 6.68
CA THR A 35 3.14 27.98 5.82
C THR A 35 2.79 27.63 4.37
N SER A 36 2.71 28.66 3.53
CA SER A 36 2.30 28.63 2.14
C SER A 36 3.34 27.97 1.21
N ARG A 37 3.24 26.65 1.04
CA ARG A 37 3.65 25.94 -0.18
C ARG A 37 2.75 24.70 -0.32
N PRO A 38 1.89 24.59 -1.34
CA PRO A 38 0.92 23.50 -1.40
C PRO A 38 1.60 22.23 -1.96
N ALA A 39 2.50 21.63 -1.18
CA ALA A 39 2.74 20.21 -1.32
C ALA A 39 1.46 19.56 -0.78
N ARG A 40 0.57 19.11 -1.68
CA ARG A 40 -0.69 18.41 -1.41
C ARG A 40 -0.53 17.54 -0.16
N ALA A 41 -0.94 18.05 1.01
CA ALA A 41 -0.60 17.44 2.28
C ALA A 41 -1.16 16.03 2.25
N LYS A 42 -0.27 15.02 2.26
CA LYS A 42 -0.69 13.62 2.18
C LYS A 42 -1.60 13.37 3.37
N LYS A 43 -2.84 12.96 3.09
CA LYS A 43 -3.86 12.75 4.10
C LYS A 43 -3.45 11.57 4.98
N LEU A 44 -3.36 11.78 6.30
CA LEU A 44 -3.19 10.68 7.25
C LEU A 44 -4.43 9.78 7.16
N VAL A 45 -4.22 8.51 6.87
CA VAL A 45 -5.24 7.47 6.93
C VAL A 45 -5.08 6.75 8.26
N VAL A 46 -6.20 6.52 8.94
CA VAL A 46 -6.28 5.75 10.17
C VAL A 46 -7.31 4.66 9.96
N GLU A 47 -6.91 3.41 10.12
CA GLU A 47 -7.79 2.24 10.01
C GLU A 47 -7.43 1.20 11.08
N MET A 48 -8.33 0.26 11.34
CA MET A 48 -8.05 -0.86 12.24
C MET A 48 -7.48 -2.02 11.42
N TYR A 49 -6.32 -2.54 11.81
CA TYR A 49 -5.69 -3.68 11.15
C TYR A 49 -5.10 -4.61 12.21
N GLY A 50 -5.46 -5.90 12.17
CA GLY A 50 -4.99 -6.88 13.16
C GLY A 50 -5.42 -6.58 14.60
N GLY A 51 -6.50 -5.83 14.80
CA GLY A 51 -6.97 -5.41 16.13
C GLY A 51 -6.33 -4.12 16.66
N GLU A 52 -5.31 -3.59 15.97
CA GLU A 52 -4.58 -2.39 16.35
C GLU A 52 -4.90 -1.21 15.43
N ARG A 53 -4.70 0.01 15.94
CA ARG A 53 -4.83 1.23 15.15
C ARG A 53 -3.62 1.35 14.21
N TYR A 54 -3.88 1.38 12.91
CA TYR A 54 -2.87 1.52 11.86
C TYR A 54 -2.97 2.89 11.20
N GLU A 55 -1.93 3.70 11.38
CA GLU A 55 -1.83 5.06 10.86
C GLU A 55 -0.76 5.15 9.77
N TYR A 56 -1.12 5.72 8.62
CA TYR A 56 -0.18 5.88 7.54
C TYR A 56 -0.53 7.00 6.56
N TYR A 57 0.49 7.51 5.89
CA TYR A 57 0.39 8.39 4.74
C TYR A 57 0.55 7.56 3.45
N PRO A 58 -0.46 7.48 2.58
CA PRO A 58 -0.34 6.75 1.33
C PRO A 58 0.62 7.47 0.36
N LEU A 59 1.52 6.70 -0.25
CA LEU A 59 2.33 7.15 -1.40
C LEU A 59 1.84 6.50 -2.69
N GLY A 60 1.31 5.29 -2.60
CA GLY A 60 0.64 4.55 -3.66
C GLY A 60 -0.41 3.61 -3.07
N LYS A 61 -0.73 2.55 -3.81
CA LYS A 61 -1.63 1.48 -3.39
C LYS A 61 -0.97 0.56 -2.38
N TYR A 62 0.32 0.27 -2.56
CA TYR A 62 1.09 -0.69 -1.77
C TYR A 62 2.18 -0.04 -0.92
N VAL A 63 2.64 1.17 -1.24
CA VAL A 63 3.69 1.87 -0.49
C VAL A 63 3.10 2.98 0.36
N VAL A 64 3.48 3.00 1.63
CA VAL A 64 3.02 3.97 2.62
C VAL A 64 4.17 4.44 3.52
N ALA A 65 3.98 5.58 4.18
CA ALA A 65 4.81 6.01 5.31
C ALA A 65 3.96 5.91 6.58
N ALA A 66 4.27 4.97 7.47
CA ALA A 66 3.50 4.75 8.69
C ALA A 66 4.34 5.17 9.92
N PRO A 67 4.01 6.27 10.63
CA PRO A 67 4.84 6.78 11.73
C PRO A 67 5.14 5.74 12.82
N GLY A 68 4.18 4.87 13.13
CA GLY A 68 4.34 3.77 14.10
C GLY A 68 5.09 2.53 13.58
N VAL A 69 5.49 2.50 12.31
CA VAL A 69 6.15 1.34 11.68
C VAL A 69 7.52 1.76 11.15
N CYS A 70 8.57 1.03 11.52
CA CYS A 70 9.94 1.27 11.05
C CYS A 70 10.38 2.75 11.17
N GLY A 71 9.93 3.47 12.21
CA GLY A 71 10.27 4.88 12.43
C GLY A 71 9.72 5.86 11.40
N GLY A 72 8.60 5.54 10.73
CA GLY A 72 8.02 6.39 9.69
C GLY A 72 8.67 6.26 8.32
N GLN A 73 9.64 5.35 8.15
CA GLN A 73 10.21 5.02 6.85
C GLN A 73 9.16 4.42 5.92
N LEU A 74 9.43 4.46 4.61
CA LEU A 74 8.54 3.84 3.62
C LEU A 74 8.50 2.32 3.81
N THR A 75 7.29 1.79 3.95
CA THR A 75 7.03 0.36 4.06
C THR A 75 5.99 -0.07 3.03
N PHE A 76 5.97 -1.37 2.74
CA PHE A 76 4.82 -1.96 2.06
C PHE A 76 3.65 -2.02 3.05
N LYS A 77 2.46 -1.63 2.61
CA LYS A 77 1.25 -1.50 3.42
C LYS A 77 1.00 -2.82 4.17
N TYR A 78 0.74 -2.72 5.47
CA TYR A 78 0.51 -3.86 6.36
C TYR A 78 1.72 -4.78 6.59
N THR A 79 2.93 -4.31 6.27
CA THR A 79 4.17 -5.05 6.52
C THR A 79 5.13 -4.23 7.35
N ARG A 80 6.12 -4.90 7.97
CA ARG A 80 7.33 -4.26 8.51
C ARG A 80 8.52 -4.34 7.54
N ILE A 81 8.25 -4.54 6.25
CA ILE A 81 9.27 -4.60 5.21
C ILE A 81 9.45 -3.18 4.67
N ARG A 82 10.67 -2.65 4.81
CA ARG A 82 11.01 -1.33 4.31
C ARG A 82 11.23 -1.36 2.80
N VAL A 83 10.77 -0.32 2.12
CA VAL A 83 10.95 -0.18 0.66
C VAL A 83 12.42 -0.08 0.29
N ASN A 84 13.22 0.67 1.06
CA ASN A 84 14.66 0.81 0.81
C ASN A 84 15.40 -0.54 0.89
N PHE A 85 14.96 -1.43 1.77
CA PHE A 85 15.56 -2.75 1.95
C PHE A 85 15.29 -3.64 0.72
N ILE A 86 14.06 -3.66 0.20
CA ILE A 86 13.75 -4.39 -1.03
C ILE A 86 14.48 -3.81 -2.24
N LEU A 87 14.54 -2.48 -2.38
CA LEU A 87 15.30 -1.85 -3.46
C LEU A 87 16.81 -2.15 -3.37
N HIS A 88 17.36 -2.24 -2.15
CA HIS A 88 18.75 -2.66 -1.94
C HIS A 88 18.99 -4.10 -2.39
N LEU A 89 18.09 -5.04 -2.07
CA LEU A 89 18.21 -6.43 -2.53
C LEU A 89 18.10 -6.54 -4.06
N LEU A 90 17.21 -5.78 -4.68
CA LEU A 90 17.14 -5.70 -6.15
C LEU A 90 18.46 -5.18 -6.73
N ALA A 91 19.03 -4.12 -6.14
CA ALA A 91 20.32 -3.57 -6.56
C ALA A 91 21.48 -4.56 -6.38
N SER A 92 21.39 -5.49 -5.41
CA SER A 92 22.36 -6.57 -5.24
C SER A 92 22.11 -7.78 -6.16
N GLY A 93 21.21 -7.67 -7.14
CA GLY A 93 20.95 -8.71 -8.15
C GLY A 93 19.89 -9.75 -7.78
N ARG A 94 19.14 -9.59 -6.68
CA ARG A 94 17.97 -10.47 -6.40
C ARG A 94 16.88 -10.23 -7.43
N SER A 95 16.24 -11.32 -7.89
CA SER A 95 15.09 -11.21 -8.79
C SER A 95 13.80 -10.90 -8.01
N ILE A 96 12.82 -10.30 -8.69
CA ILE A 96 11.50 -10.04 -8.09
C ILE A 96 10.80 -11.34 -7.64
N PRO A 97 10.75 -12.42 -8.45
CA PRO A 97 10.16 -13.69 -8.03
C PRO A 97 10.80 -14.23 -6.74
N ASP A 98 12.13 -14.20 -6.62
CA ASP A 98 12.82 -14.68 -5.42
C ASP A 98 12.45 -13.87 -4.17
N LEU A 99 12.25 -12.55 -4.32
CA LEU A 99 11.86 -11.68 -3.21
C LEU A 99 10.41 -11.93 -2.80
N VAL A 100 9.50 -12.10 -3.75
CA VAL A 100 8.11 -12.45 -3.46
C VAL A 100 8.04 -13.78 -2.71
N GLU A 101 8.80 -14.78 -3.15
CA GLU A 101 8.89 -16.08 -2.49
C GLU A 101 9.52 -15.95 -1.09
N SER A 102 10.64 -15.23 -0.95
CA SER A 102 11.34 -15.05 0.33
C SER A 102 10.47 -14.34 1.38
N TYR A 103 9.52 -13.51 0.96
CA TYR A 103 8.66 -12.70 1.84
C TYR A 103 7.17 -13.05 1.70
N HIS A 104 6.82 -14.25 1.21
CA HIS A 104 5.44 -14.67 0.96
C HIS A 104 4.53 -14.54 2.20
N GLN A 105 5.07 -14.80 3.39
CA GLN A 105 4.34 -14.69 4.67
C GLN A 105 3.92 -13.26 5.01
N SER A 106 4.59 -12.26 4.43
CA SER A 106 4.32 -10.84 4.67
C SER A 106 3.38 -10.21 3.64
N ASN A 107 2.77 -11.01 2.74
CA ASN A 107 1.94 -10.52 1.63
C ASN A 107 2.67 -9.53 0.69
N LEU A 108 3.99 -9.66 0.56
CA LEU A 108 4.75 -8.86 -0.41
C LEU A 108 4.47 -9.42 -1.81
N THR A 109 3.85 -8.62 -2.67
CA THR A 109 3.50 -9.05 -4.03
C THR A 109 4.41 -8.42 -5.08
N GLN A 110 4.42 -8.99 -6.28
CA GLN A 110 5.14 -8.46 -7.43
C GLN A 110 4.69 -7.02 -7.78
N GLU A 111 3.39 -6.74 -7.71
CA GLU A 111 2.84 -5.40 -7.99
C GLU A 111 3.28 -4.37 -6.96
N ALA A 112 3.42 -4.80 -5.69
CA ALA A 112 3.92 -3.94 -4.64
C ALA A 112 5.38 -3.53 -4.91
N ILE A 113 6.24 -4.50 -5.26
CA ILE A 113 7.64 -4.24 -5.63
C ILE A 113 7.72 -3.35 -6.87
N GLN A 114 6.89 -3.60 -7.88
CA GLN A 114 6.85 -2.78 -9.09
C GLN A 114 6.43 -1.33 -8.79
N GLU A 115 5.44 -1.12 -7.91
CA GLU A 115 5.05 0.22 -7.47
C GLU A 115 6.21 0.95 -6.76
N ALA A 116 6.96 0.24 -5.92
CA ALA A 116 8.13 0.80 -5.26
C ALA A 116 9.22 1.25 -6.25
N ILE A 117 9.50 0.44 -7.28
CA ILE A 117 10.43 0.78 -8.36
C ILE A 117 9.94 2.03 -9.10
N ASP A 118 8.65 2.11 -9.43
CA ASP A 118 8.07 3.27 -10.12
C ASP A 118 8.11 4.54 -9.28
N LEU A 119 7.86 4.44 -7.98
CA LEU A 119 7.99 5.57 -7.05
C LEU A 119 9.44 6.04 -6.95
N ALA A 120 10.41 5.12 -6.88
CA ALA A 120 11.82 5.45 -6.87
C ALA A 120 12.24 6.17 -8.17
N ARG A 121 11.83 5.65 -9.33
CA ARG A 121 12.06 6.28 -10.63
C ARG A 121 11.47 7.69 -10.70
N LYS A 122 10.22 7.87 -10.27
CA LYS A 122 9.57 9.20 -10.22
C LYS A 122 10.30 10.16 -9.29
N ALA A 123 10.77 9.68 -8.13
CA ALA A 123 11.53 10.47 -7.19
C ALA A 123 12.86 10.96 -7.80
N LEU A 124 13.60 10.05 -8.46
CA LEU A 124 14.84 10.39 -9.16
C LEU A 124 14.63 11.42 -10.28
N ASN A 125 13.59 11.23 -11.10
CA ASN A 125 13.26 12.17 -12.17
C ASN A 125 12.80 13.54 -11.67
N SER A 126 12.23 13.59 -10.46
CA SER A 126 11.76 14.85 -9.84
C SER A 126 12.85 15.53 -9.03
N SER A 127 13.86 14.78 -8.58
CA SER A 127 15.01 15.34 -7.85
C SER A 127 16.02 15.89 -8.84
N ARG A 128 16.52 17.10 -8.58
CA ARG A 128 17.73 17.56 -9.27
C ARG A 128 18.88 16.62 -8.88
N PRO A 129 19.66 16.07 -9.82
CA PRO A 129 20.82 15.27 -9.44
C PRO A 129 21.72 16.12 -8.55
N ALA A 130 22.16 15.55 -7.43
CA ALA A 130 23.14 16.19 -6.58
C ALA A 130 24.43 16.35 -7.39
N THR A 131 25.04 17.53 -7.36
CA THR A 131 26.34 17.77 -7.96
C THR A 131 27.35 16.83 -7.29
N GLY A 132 27.89 15.86 -8.04
CA GLY A 132 28.87 14.90 -7.54
C GLY A 132 28.46 13.43 -7.49
N LEU A 133 27.31 13.03 -8.04
CA LEU A 133 27.01 11.60 -8.22
C LEU A 133 27.85 11.03 -9.39
N THR A 134 28.96 10.37 -9.09
CA THR A 134 29.72 9.55 -10.04
C THR A 134 29.20 8.12 -10.02
N VAL A 135 28.80 7.62 -11.19
CA VAL A 135 28.42 6.21 -11.42
C VAL A 135 29.63 5.33 -11.69
#